data_AF-A0A8S1LM26-F1
#
_entry.id   AF-A0A8S1LM26-F1
#
_cell.length_a   1.000
_cell.length_b   1.000
_cell.length_c   1.000
_cell.angle_alpha   90.00
_cell.angle_beta   90.00
_cell.angle_gamma   90.00
#
_symmetry.space_group_name_H-M   'P 1'
#
loop_
_entity.id
_entity.type
_entity.pdbx_description
1 polymer ?
#
loop_
_entity_poly.entity_id
_entity_poly.type
_entity_poly.pdbx_seq_one_letter_code
_entity_poly.pdbx_strand_id
1 'polypeptide(L)'
;MRKFLKYSFGLGFAAFVYDEQNESKMIRRNINTIRCGLNILYQYKIRFNAENANDVHETVAKDIYETCIRNDGLYVKFGQGIAASEHMLPPPYFKWMSLLQDKAKAVSFDRVRNIIQEETGKSIEEIFDEFDEIPIASASIAQVHKAKLKNGDVVAVKVQKPNIKKQFGSDMLMHHLICAVLQYAFDMPILQFQESIQSNLQKEIDFRIEYENAEISRRALQIIGRKDVHIPKYYGELNTQRILISEWIDGIKISHQDEIKKLGFNTKQIMDTVISAFAEQIFISGFVHCDPHPGNIFIRPKPGNNKQYEVVLLDFGLCIKLEKQFRLDYSEFWTSIFLQDFTKLKKIVQKWGINNEEMFASMQLMKPYQMKQPVHCHQVTKEDVMKLQLKMKEEIREMMKQTDLFPKDLLFVNRNMNLVRSVNKRCGSLVNRINIMARYAQQGTQQFNDILESQKFNKKYHSSFMFELRLWVSGLIYSLLSIWLKWKKNQKIEDFLEQKQKEQFQGIHEQYGFKTPDEKTFDA
;
A
#
# COMPACT_ATOMS: atom_id res chain seq x y z
N MET A 1 -41.97 -36.68 -3.68
CA MET A 1 -40.98 -35.99 -2.82
C MET A 1 -39.70 -36.81 -2.58
N ARG A 2 -39.75 -38.03 -2.00
CA ARG A 2 -38.53 -38.87 -1.76
C ARG A 2 -37.72 -39.25 -3.02
N LYS A 3 -38.36 -39.57 -4.15
CA LYS A 3 -37.65 -39.84 -5.42
C LYS A 3 -36.95 -38.58 -5.95
N PHE A 4 -37.64 -37.44 -5.96
CA PHE A 4 -37.08 -36.15 -6.35
C PHE A 4 -35.84 -35.77 -5.51
N LEU A 5 -35.93 -35.89 -4.18
CA LEU A 5 -34.79 -35.67 -3.28
C LEU A 5 -33.60 -36.60 -3.57
N LYS A 6 -33.83 -37.89 -3.85
CA LYS A 6 -32.75 -38.83 -4.21
C LYS A 6 -32.10 -38.50 -5.56
N TYR A 7 -32.89 -38.11 -6.56
CA TYR A 7 -32.36 -37.69 -7.87
C TYR A 7 -31.58 -36.38 -7.77
N SER A 8 -32.08 -35.40 -7.00
CA SER A 8 -31.36 -34.15 -6.74
C SER A 8 -30.05 -34.38 -5.98
N PHE A 9 -30.03 -35.29 -5.00
CA PHE A 9 -28.80 -35.65 -4.28
C PHE A 9 -27.80 -36.38 -5.18
N GLY A 10 -28.27 -37.30 -6.04
CA GLY A 10 -27.44 -38.01 -7.00
C GLY A 10 -26.82 -37.09 -8.06
N LEU A 11 -27.61 -36.15 -8.59
CA LEU A 11 -27.13 -35.11 -9.51
C LEU A 11 -26.13 -34.16 -8.84
N GLY A 12 -26.40 -33.74 -7.60
CA GLY A 12 -25.49 -32.90 -6.82
C GLY A 12 -24.15 -33.59 -6.51
N PHE A 13 -24.19 -34.88 -6.15
CA PHE A 13 -22.99 -35.66 -5.92
C PHE A 13 -22.19 -35.90 -7.21
N ALA A 14 -22.86 -36.22 -8.31
CA ALA A 14 -22.20 -36.36 -9.61
C ALA A 14 -21.57 -35.05 -10.09
N ALA A 15 -22.25 -33.91 -9.89
CA ALA A 15 -21.71 -32.59 -10.18
C ALA A 15 -20.50 -32.26 -9.29
N PHE A 16 -20.52 -32.65 -8.01
CA PHE A 16 -19.39 -32.47 -7.09
C PHE A 16 -18.19 -33.34 -7.46
N VAL A 17 -18.40 -34.60 -7.84
CA VAL A 17 -17.32 -35.50 -8.32
C VAL A 17 -16.73 -34.98 -9.62
N TYR A 18 -17.57 -34.49 -10.53
CA TYR A 18 -17.13 -33.83 -11.77
C TYR A 18 -16.35 -32.53 -11.47
N ASP A 19 -16.77 -31.75 -10.49
CA ASP A 19 -16.07 -30.53 -10.05
C ASP A 19 -14.74 -30.83 -9.35
N GLU A 20 -14.59 -31.95 -8.64
CA GLU A 20 -13.30 -32.40 -8.07
C GLU A 20 -12.29 -32.76 -9.16
N GLN A 21 -12.78 -33.30 -10.28
CA GLN A 21 -11.98 -33.61 -11.48
C GLN A 21 -11.71 -32.35 -12.33
N ASN A 22 -12.55 -31.32 -12.22
CA ASN A 22 -12.36 -30.05 -12.91
C ASN A 22 -11.41 -29.15 -12.12
N GLU A 23 -10.38 -28.63 -12.77
CA GLU A 23 -9.36 -27.84 -12.07
C GLU A 23 -9.87 -26.53 -11.45
N SER A 24 -11.01 -26.02 -11.90
CA SER A 24 -11.62 -24.81 -11.35
C SER A 24 -12.26 -25.01 -9.98
N LYS A 25 -12.67 -26.24 -9.62
CA LYS A 25 -13.26 -26.66 -8.34
C LYS A 25 -14.32 -25.70 -7.79
N MET A 26 -15.16 -25.16 -8.67
CA MET A 26 -16.10 -24.07 -8.39
C MET A 26 -17.13 -24.44 -7.34
N ILE A 27 -17.70 -25.64 -7.41
CA ILE A 27 -18.71 -26.10 -6.46
C ILE A 27 -18.09 -26.24 -5.07
N ARG A 28 -16.91 -26.86 -4.98
CA ARG A 28 -16.20 -27.02 -3.71
C ARG A 28 -15.85 -25.67 -3.06
N ARG A 29 -15.37 -24.71 -3.87
CA ARG A 29 -15.08 -23.34 -3.40
C ARG A 29 -16.33 -22.67 -2.83
N ASN A 30 -17.43 -22.74 -3.57
CA ASN A 30 -18.71 -22.16 -3.16
C ASN A 30 -19.23 -22.77 -1.86
N ILE A 31 -19.13 -24.10 -1.69
CA ILE A 31 -19.49 -24.79 -0.44
C ILE A 31 -18.63 -24.29 0.73
N ASN A 32 -17.30 -24.21 0.55
CA ASN A 32 -16.39 -23.73 1.59
C ASN A 32 -16.76 -22.31 2.05
N THR A 33 -17.12 -21.44 1.10
CA THR A 33 -17.46 -20.05 1.37
C THR A 33 -18.81 -19.92 2.06
N ILE A 34 -19.83 -20.67 1.63
CA ILE A 34 -21.13 -20.71 2.31
C ILE A 34 -20.96 -21.21 3.74
N ARG A 35 -20.21 -22.30 3.95
CA ARG A 35 -19.90 -22.84 5.27
C ARG A 35 -19.23 -21.79 6.16
N CYS A 36 -18.24 -21.07 5.64
CA CYS A 36 -17.57 -19.99 6.36
C CYS A 36 -18.55 -18.86 6.74
N GLY A 37 -19.41 -18.45 5.80
CA GLY A 37 -20.46 -17.45 6.05
C GLY A 37 -21.44 -17.85 7.15
N LEU A 38 -21.93 -19.09 7.09
CA LEU A 38 -22.82 -19.64 8.11
C LEU A 38 -22.14 -19.71 9.49
N ASN A 39 -20.86 -20.07 9.54
CA ASN A 39 -20.11 -20.07 10.79
C ASN A 39 -19.93 -18.64 11.34
N ILE A 40 -19.64 -17.64 10.51
CA ILE A 40 -19.59 -16.23 10.92
C ILE A 40 -20.93 -15.84 11.58
N LEU A 41 -22.05 -16.12 10.91
CA LEU A 41 -23.38 -15.81 11.45
C LEU A 41 -23.64 -16.53 12.76
N TYR A 42 -23.35 -17.82 12.84
CA TYR A 42 -23.57 -18.62 14.05
C TYR A 42 -22.75 -18.08 15.24
N GLN A 43 -21.45 -17.84 15.06
CA GLN A 43 -20.60 -17.36 16.14
C GLN A 43 -21.04 -15.98 16.62
N TYR A 44 -21.35 -15.06 15.71
CA TYR A 44 -21.69 -13.68 16.07
C TYR A 44 -23.14 -13.43 16.48
N LYS A 45 -24.11 -14.17 15.94
CA LYS A 45 -25.53 -13.99 16.29
C LYS A 45 -25.98 -14.87 17.45
N ILE A 46 -25.37 -16.03 17.64
CA ILE A 46 -25.82 -17.00 18.64
C ILE A 46 -24.85 -17.10 19.82
N ARG A 47 -23.54 -17.12 19.57
CA ARG A 47 -22.55 -17.37 20.64
C ARG A 47 -21.95 -16.09 21.24
N PHE A 48 -21.90 -15.00 20.49
CA PHE A 48 -21.19 -13.79 20.90
C PHE A 48 -21.82 -13.13 22.13
N ASN A 49 -21.01 -12.97 23.16
CA ASN A 49 -21.27 -12.15 24.33
C ASN A 49 -19.99 -11.39 24.71
N ALA A 50 -20.09 -10.44 25.65
CA ALA A 50 -18.95 -9.60 26.03
C ALA A 50 -17.79 -10.41 26.66
N GLU A 51 -18.10 -11.54 27.31
CA GLU A 51 -17.13 -12.37 28.04
C GLU A 51 -16.33 -13.29 27.10
N ASN A 52 -16.93 -13.71 25.98
CA ASN A 52 -16.32 -14.63 25.01
C ASN A 52 -15.94 -13.98 23.67
N ALA A 53 -15.98 -12.65 23.60
CA ALA A 53 -15.77 -11.90 22.36
C ALA A 53 -14.44 -12.26 21.67
N ASN A 54 -13.35 -12.37 22.43
CA ASN A 54 -12.04 -12.75 21.89
C ASN A 54 -12.02 -14.17 21.32
N ASP A 55 -12.65 -15.14 21.99
CA ASP A 55 -12.72 -16.53 21.52
C ASP A 55 -13.54 -16.63 20.22
N VAL A 56 -14.63 -15.87 20.13
CA VAL A 56 -15.42 -15.76 18.91
C VAL A 56 -14.60 -15.14 17.79
N HIS A 57 -13.89 -14.03 18.05
CA HIS A 57 -13.02 -13.39 17.06
C HIS A 57 -11.91 -14.34 16.58
N GLU A 58 -11.24 -15.06 17.49
CA GLU A 58 -10.19 -16.04 17.14
C GLU A 58 -10.75 -17.18 16.29
N THR A 59 -11.90 -17.73 16.68
CA THR A 59 -12.55 -18.83 15.95
C THR A 59 -12.93 -18.41 14.53
N VAL A 60 -13.55 -17.23 14.38
CA VAL A 60 -13.98 -16.73 13.08
C VAL A 60 -12.78 -16.34 12.21
N ALA A 61 -11.79 -15.63 12.76
CA ALA A 61 -10.59 -15.23 12.03
C ALA A 61 -9.83 -16.44 11.47
N LYS A 62 -9.67 -17.49 12.29
CA LYS A 62 -9.05 -18.74 11.86
C LYS A 62 -9.86 -19.43 10.75
N ASP A 63 -11.18 -19.48 10.86
CA ASP A 63 -12.04 -20.14 9.86
C ASP A 63 -12.02 -19.42 8.51
N ILE A 64 -11.98 -18.09 8.52
CA ILE A 64 -11.77 -17.28 7.31
C ILE A 64 -10.40 -17.60 6.71
N TYR A 65 -9.35 -17.64 7.53
CA TYR A 65 -7.99 -17.93 7.07
C TYR A 65 -7.90 -19.31 6.40
N GLU A 66 -8.44 -20.34 7.05
CA GLU A 66 -8.47 -21.70 6.49
C GLU A 66 -9.28 -21.76 5.19
N THR A 67 -10.39 -21.02 5.10
CA THR A 67 -11.18 -20.90 3.88
C THR A 67 -10.37 -20.22 2.77
N CYS A 68 -9.61 -19.17 3.09
CA CYS A 68 -8.72 -18.49 2.16
C CYS A 68 -7.63 -19.41 1.62
N ILE A 69 -6.99 -20.22 2.47
CA ILE A 69 -5.97 -21.19 2.05
C ILE A 69 -6.58 -22.32 1.22
N ARG A 70 -7.74 -22.86 1.61
CA ARG A 70 -8.41 -23.97 0.90
C ARG A 70 -8.86 -23.56 -0.50
N ASN A 71 -9.37 -22.34 -0.64
CA ASN A 71 -9.82 -21.83 -1.92
C ASN A 71 -8.65 -21.25 -2.73
N ASP A 72 -7.61 -20.66 -2.14
CA ASP A 72 -6.50 -20.03 -2.87
C ASP A 72 -6.96 -18.93 -3.86
N GLY A 73 -6.02 -18.34 -4.60
CA GLY A 73 -6.29 -17.33 -5.62
C GLY A 73 -6.92 -16.07 -5.04
N LEU A 74 -8.13 -15.74 -5.50
CA LEU A 74 -8.87 -14.55 -5.09
C LEU A 74 -9.14 -14.51 -3.57
N TYR A 75 -9.32 -15.66 -2.91
CA TYR A 75 -9.58 -15.66 -1.47
C TYR A 75 -8.36 -15.25 -0.64
N VAL A 76 -7.15 -15.60 -1.11
CA VAL A 76 -5.91 -15.12 -0.48
C VAL A 76 -5.83 -13.59 -0.62
N LYS A 77 -6.26 -13.03 -1.76
CA LYS A 77 -6.36 -11.57 -1.95
C LYS A 77 -7.39 -10.91 -1.04
N PHE A 78 -8.58 -11.51 -0.85
CA PHE A 78 -9.55 -10.99 0.12
C PHE A 78 -8.95 -10.94 1.54
N GLY A 79 -8.28 -12.02 1.97
CA GLY A 79 -7.62 -12.05 3.26
C GLY A 79 -6.47 -11.05 3.39
N GLN A 80 -5.66 -10.85 2.34
CA GLN A 80 -4.63 -9.79 2.31
C GLN A 80 -5.24 -8.38 2.45
N GLY A 81 -6.41 -8.13 1.84
CA GLY A 81 -7.16 -6.89 2.03
C GLY A 81 -7.64 -6.68 3.48
N ILE A 82 -8.06 -7.76 4.15
CA ILE A 82 -8.41 -7.75 5.58
C ILE A 82 -7.17 -7.45 6.43
N ALA A 83 -6.02 -8.09 6.15
CA ALA A 83 -4.76 -7.83 6.85
C ALA A 83 -4.30 -6.36 6.73
N ALA A 84 -4.54 -5.73 5.58
CA ALA A 84 -4.21 -4.32 5.36
C ALA A 84 -5.09 -3.35 6.19
N SER A 85 -6.16 -3.85 6.82
CA SER A 85 -7.14 -3.07 7.59
C SER A 85 -6.97 -3.21 9.11
N GLU A 86 -5.73 -3.44 9.58
CA GLU A 86 -5.37 -3.73 11.00
C GLU A 86 -6.10 -2.86 12.04
N HIS A 87 -6.22 -1.56 11.79
CA HIS A 87 -6.81 -0.62 12.76
C HIS A 87 -8.34 -0.69 12.87
N MET A 88 -9.02 -1.42 11.97
CA MET A 88 -10.49 -1.50 11.92
C MET A 88 -11.05 -2.78 12.51
N LEU A 89 -10.24 -3.83 12.67
CA LEU A 89 -10.70 -5.16 13.07
C LEU A 89 -10.06 -5.63 14.38
N PRO A 90 -10.70 -6.54 15.12
CA PRO A 90 -10.12 -7.14 16.32
C PRO A 90 -8.77 -7.82 16.04
N PRO A 91 -7.82 -7.83 17.00
CA PRO A 91 -6.46 -8.36 16.80
C PRO A 91 -6.37 -9.78 16.19
N PRO A 92 -7.28 -10.73 16.52
CA PRO A 92 -7.24 -12.06 15.91
C PRO A 92 -7.30 -12.07 14.38
N TYR A 93 -8.06 -11.16 13.77
CA TYR A 93 -8.18 -11.08 12.31
C TYR A 93 -6.84 -10.72 11.67
N PHE A 94 -6.15 -9.72 12.22
CA PHE A 94 -4.84 -9.34 11.72
C PHE A 94 -3.82 -10.47 11.87
N LYS A 95 -3.77 -11.10 13.05
CA LYS A 95 -2.87 -12.24 13.35
C LYS A 95 -3.00 -13.37 12.33
N TRP A 96 -4.22 -13.77 11.98
CA TRP A 96 -4.43 -14.88 11.04
C TRP A 96 -4.24 -14.46 9.59
N MET A 97 -4.71 -13.27 9.20
CA MET A 97 -4.61 -12.83 7.81
C MET A 97 -3.19 -12.41 7.40
N SER A 98 -2.33 -12.01 8.34
CA SER A 98 -0.92 -11.72 8.04
C SER A 98 -0.18 -12.94 7.50
N LEU A 99 -0.54 -14.16 7.95
CA LEU A 99 0.00 -15.43 7.46
C LEU A 99 -0.32 -15.69 5.97
N LEU A 100 -1.30 -15.00 5.38
CA LEU A 100 -1.60 -15.08 3.94
C LEU A 100 -0.63 -14.27 3.08
N GLN A 101 0.28 -13.51 3.69
CA GLN A 101 1.35 -12.80 2.99
C GLN A 101 2.58 -13.70 2.75
N ASP A 102 2.64 -14.87 3.38
CA ASP A 102 3.69 -15.87 3.19
C ASP A 102 3.57 -16.61 1.85
N LYS A 103 4.69 -17.24 1.43
CA LYS A 103 4.87 -17.83 0.07
C LYS A 103 3.68 -18.69 -0.35
N ALA A 104 2.96 -18.23 -1.38
CA ALA A 104 1.90 -19.01 -1.98
C ALA A 104 2.46 -20.27 -2.66
N LYS A 105 1.64 -21.32 -2.80
CA LYS A 105 2.05 -22.53 -3.51
C LYS A 105 2.22 -22.24 -5.01
N ALA A 106 3.33 -22.68 -5.57
CA ALA A 106 3.56 -22.67 -7.01
C ALA A 106 2.77 -23.78 -7.72
N VAL A 107 2.40 -23.53 -8.97
CA VAL A 107 1.85 -24.54 -9.88
C VAL A 107 2.96 -25.27 -10.63
N SER A 108 2.66 -26.45 -11.15
CA SER A 108 3.61 -27.26 -11.91
C SER A 108 4.10 -26.54 -13.16
N PHE A 109 5.33 -26.83 -13.56
CA PHE A 109 5.95 -26.24 -14.74
C PHE A 109 5.19 -26.60 -16.04
N ASP A 110 4.67 -27.82 -16.16
CA ASP A 110 3.82 -28.21 -17.30
C ASP A 110 2.63 -27.27 -17.49
N ARG A 111 2.06 -26.78 -16.38
CA ARG A 111 0.96 -25.83 -16.44
C ARG A 111 1.41 -24.46 -16.92
N VAL A 112 2.57 -24.01 -16.47
CA VAL A 112 3.19 -22.76 -16.93
C VAL A 112 3.46 -22.82 -18.43
N ARG A 113 4.05 -23.94 -18.91
CA ARG A 113 4.30 -24.23 -20.32
C ARG A 113 3.02 -24.14 -21.16
N ASN A 114 1.95 -24.79 -20.70
CA ASN A 114 0.66 -24.74 -21.39
C ASN A 114 0.08 -23.32 -21.45
N ILE A 115 0.16 -22.54 -20.38
CA ILE A 115 -0.33 -21.15 -20.37
C ILE A 115 0.47 -20.27 -21.35
N ILE A 116 1.80 -20.43 -21.40
CA ILE A 116 2.66 -19.73 -22.36
C ILE A 116 2.25 -20.06 -23.80
N GLN A 117 2.08 -21.35 -24.10
CA GLN A 117 1.64 -21.80 -25.42
C GLN A 117 0.24 -21.27 -25.79
N GLU A 118 -0.72 -21.32 -24.87
CA GLU A 118 -2.10 -20.84 -25.09
C GLU A 118 -2.17 -19.35 -25.40
N GLU A 119 -1.39 -18.52 -24.68
CA GLU A 119 -1.46 -17.07 -24.80
C GLU A 119 -0.64 -16.53 -25.98
N THR A 120 0.50 -17.16 -26.27
CA THR A 120 1.44 -16.65 -27.28
C THR A 120 1.34 -17.38 -28.61
N GLY A 121 0.71 -18.56 -28.64
CA GLY A 121 0.72 -19.47 -29.79
C GLY A 121 2.07 -20.14 -30.07
N LYS A 122 3.09 -19.88 -29.23
CA LYS A 122 4.46 -20.37 -29.39
C LYS A 122 4.89 -21.20 -28.18
N SER A 123 5.79 -22.14 -28.41
CA SER A 123 6.42 -22.92 -27.36
C SER A 123 7.40 -22.07 -26.55
N ILE A 124 7.71 -22.51 -25.33
CA ILE A 124 8.73 -21.85 -24.49
C ILE A 124 10.05 -21.79 -25.24
N GLU A 125 10.43 -22.86 -25.93
CA GLU A 125 11.69 -23.01 -26.65
C GLU A 125 11.80 -22.10 -27.87
N GLU A 126 10.68 -21.64 -28.44
CA GLU A 126 10.64 -20.65 -29.52
C GLU A 126 10.86 -19.21 -29.00
N ILE A 127 10.43 -18.91 -27.78
CA ILE A 127 10.51 -17.56 -27.19
C ILE A 127 11.82 -17.37 -26.40
N PHE A 128 12.23 -18.41 -25.67
CA PHE A 128 13.31 -18.37 -24.70
C PHE A 128 14.49 -19.27 -25.11
N ASP A 129 15.70 -18.82 -24.81
CA ASP A 129 16.93 -19.60 -24.87
C ASP A 129 17.08 -20.49 -23.64
N GLU A 130 16.78 -19.94 -22.46
CA GLU A 130 16.80 -20.63 -21.17
C GLU A 130 15.53 -20.25 -20.38
N PHE A 131 14.95 -21.20 -19.63
CA PHE A 131 13.79 -20.94 -18.77
C PHE A 131 13.89 -21.77 -17.49
N ASP A 132 13.94 -21.12 -16.34
CA ASP A 132 14.00 -21.82 -15.05
C ASP A 132 12.63 -22.42 -14.70
N GLU A 133 12.55 -23.74 -14.63
CA GLU A 133 11.31 -24.45 -14.29
C GLU A 133 10.84 -24.16 -12.86
N ILE A 134 11.79 -23.89 -11.96
CA ILE A 134 11.52 -23.55 -10.56
C ILE A 134 11.23 -22.05 -10.46
N PRO A 135 10.03 -21.64 -10.01
CA PRO A 135 9.72 -20.22 -9.86
C PRO A 135 10.52 -19.61 -8.71
N ILE A 136 11.01 -18.39 -8.92
CA ILE A 136 11.73 -17.62 -7.89
C ILE A 136 10.75 -17.10 -6.83
N ALA A 137 9.55 -16.74 -7.26
CA ALA A 137 8.50 -16.22 -6.40
C ALA A 137 7.14 -16.77 -6.83
N SER A 138 6.27 -17.02 -5.86
CA SER A 138 4.86 -17.35 -6.09
C SER A 138 3.99 -16.49 -5.19
N ALA A 139 3.07 -15.77 -5.82
CA ALA A 139 2.06 -14.93 -5.19
C ALA A 139 0.69 -15.61 -5.31
N SER A 140 -0.36 -14.95 -4.84
CA SER A 140 -1.71 -15.52 -4.81
C SER A 140 -2.31 -15.79 -6.19
N ILE A 141 -2.09 -14.92 -7.18
CA ILE A 141 -2.66 -15.06 -8.53
C ILE A 141 -1.64 -15.40 -9.62
N ALA A 142 -0.34 -15.36 -9.31
CA ALA A 142 0.73 -15.48 -10.30
C ALA A 142 2.02 -16.07 -9.69
N GLN A 143 2.92 -16.55 -10.54
CA GLN A 143 4.29 -16.90 -10.16
C GLN A 143 5.29 -16.33 -11.17
N VAL A 144 6.53 -16.13 -10.71
CA VAL A 144 7.59 -15.48 -11.48
C VAL A 144 8.72 -16.45 -11.69
N HIS A 145 9.10 -16.64 -12.95
CA HIS A 145 10.23 -17.44 -13.40
C HIS A 145 11.35 -16.54 -13.93
N LYS A 146 12.59 -17.02 -13.83
CA LYS A 146 13.71 -16.42 -14.56
C LYS A 146 13.77 -17.06 -15.93
N ALA A 147 14.05 -16.27 -16.94
CA ALA A 147 14.31 -16.79 -18.28
C ALA A 147 15.32 -15.91 -19.00
N LYS A 148 15.77 -16.39 -20.15
CA LYS A 148 16.62 -15.66 -21.09
C LYS A 148 15.96 -15.71 -22.45
N LEU A 149 15.71 -14.55 -23.04
CA LEU A 149 15.12 -14.44 -24.38
C LEU A 149 16.15 -14.82 -25.46
N LYS A 150 15.69 -15.15 -26.67
CA LYS A 150 16.55 -15.46 -27.82
C LYS A 150 17.50 -14.31 -28.22
N ASN A 151 17.17 -13.08 -27.85
CA ASN A 151 18.05 -11.92 -28.07
C ASN A 151 19.16 -11.78 -27.00
N GLY A 152 19.22 -12.69 -26.02
CA GLY A 152 20.20 -12.70 -24.94
C GLY A 152 19.77 -11.97 -23.66
N ASP A 153 18.64 -11.24 -23.67
CA ASP A 153 18.17 -10.51 -22.50
C ASP A 153 17.68 -11.46 -21.41
N VAL A 154 18.12 -11.23 -20.17
CA VAL A 154 17.62 -11.95 -18.99
C VAL A 154 16.35 -11.26 -18.49
N VAL A 155 15.30 -12.03 -18.27
CA VAL A 155 13.95 -11.53 -17.98
C VAL A 155 13.30 -12.23 -16.79
N ALA A 156 12.40 -11.51 -16.12
CA ALA A 156 11.41 -12.05 -15.21
C ALA A 156 10.11 -12.32 -15.99
N VAL A 157 9.65 -13.57 -15.98
CA VAL A 157 8.41 -14.02 -16.62
C VAL A 157 7.36 -14.28 -15.54
N LYS A 158 6.43 -13.34 -15.38
CA LYS A 158 5.28 -13.46 -14.46
C LYS A 158 4.13 -14.13 -15.22
N VAL A 159 3.74 -15.32 -14.76
CA VAL A 159 2.68 -16.13 -15.36
C VAL A 159 1.52 -16.25 -14.37
N GLN A 160 0.31 -15.93 -14.82
CA GLN A 160 -0.89 -16.07 -14.03
C GLN A 160 -1.16 -17.54 -13.72
N LYS A 161 -1.58 -17.84 -12.49
CA LYS A 161 -2.03 -19.18 -12.10
C LYS A 161 -3.24 -19.61 -12.95
N PRO A 162 -3.40 -20.91 -13.23
CA PRO A 162 -4.50 -21.41 -14.04
C PRO A 162 -5.87 -21.10 -13.39
N ASN A 163 -6.89 -20.99 -14.23
CA ASN A 163 -8.30 -20.89 -13.85
C ASN A 163 -8.71 -19.64 -13.04
N ILE A 164 -7.82 -18.71 -12.71
CA ILE A 164 -8.16 -17.45 -12.01
C ILE A 164 -9.29 -16.70 -12.72
N LYS A 165 -9.17 -16.49 -14.04
CA LYS A 165 -10.20 -15.81 -14.85
C LYS A 165 -11.53 -16.58 -14.88
N LYS A 166 -11.50 -17.92 -14.93
CA LYS A 166 -12.71 -18.75 -14.91
C LYS A 166 -13.40 -18.69 -13.55
N GLN A 167 -12.63 -18.68 -12.46
CA GLN A 167 -13.11 -18.64 -11.08
C GLN A 167 -13.62 -17.25 -10.69
N PHE A 168 -13.06 -16.18 -11.29
CA PHE A 168 -13.33 -14.79 -10.94
C PHE A 168 -14.82 -14.47 -10.78
N GLY A 169 -15.64 -14.80 -11.79
CA GLY A 169 -17.07 -14.51 -11.76
C GLY A 169 -17.81 -15.19 -10.61
N SER A 170 -17.56 -16.49 -10.40
CA SER A 170 -18.19 -17.26 -9.31
C SER A 170 -17.71 -16.80 -7.94
N ASP A 171 -16.40 -16.57 -7.78
CA ASP A 171 -15.82 -16.14 -6.51
C ASP A 171 -16.31 -14.74 -6.12
N MET A 172 -16.41 -13.81 -7.08
CA MET A 172 -16.94 -12.46 -6.86
C MET A 172 -18.43 -12.48 -6.53
N LEU A 173 -19.21 -13.32 -7.21
CA LEU A 173 -20.63 -13.51 -6.89
C LEU A 173 -20.79 -14.03 -5.46
N MET A 174 -20.02 -15.04 -5.08
CA MET A 174 -20.10 -15.61 -3.74
C MET A 174 -19.66 -14.61 -2.67
N HIS A 175 -18.58 -13.85 -2.92
CA HIS A 175 -18.17 -12.75 -2.05
C HIS A 175 -19.29 -11.72 -1.87
N HIS A 176 -19.93 -11.30 -2.98
CA HIS A 176 -21.07 -10.37 -2.93
C HIS A 176 -22.23 -10.91 -2.08
N LEU A 177 -22.62 -12.18 -2.29
CA LEU A 177 -23.71 -12.81 -1.56
C LEU A 177 -23.42 -12.88 -0.05
N ILE A 178 -22.20 -13.27 0.33
CA ILE A 178 -21.79 -13.30 1.74
C ILE A 178 -21.82 -11.88 2.33
N CYS A 179 -21.25 -10.89 1.65
CA CYS A 179 -21.28 -9.50 2.11
C CYS A 179 -22.71 -8.96 2.24
N ALA A 180 -23.62 -9.31 1.33
CA ALA A 180 -25.02 -8.92 1.40
C ALA A 180 -25.74 -9.53 2.61
N VAL A 181 -25.51 -10.82 2.88
CA VAL A 181 -26.06 -11.51 4.05
C VAL A 181 -25.51 -10.92 5.34
N LEU A 182 -24.19 -10.65 5.41
CA LEU A 182 -23.57 -10.03 6.58
C LEU A 182 -24.06 -8.59 6.78
N GLN A 183 -24.19 -7.80 5.72
CA GLN A 183 -24.76 -6.46 5.79
C GLN A 183 -26.18 -6.49 6.35
N TYR A 184 -27.05 -7.38 5.85
CA TYR A 184 -28.41 -7.52 6.38
C TYR A 184 -28.41 -8.00 7.83
N ALA A 185 -27.56 -8.97 8.18
CA ALA A 185 -27.52 -9.53 9.52
C ALA A 185 -26.98 -8.53 10.55
N PHE A 186 -25.98 -7.72 10.21
CA PHE A 186 -25.28 -6.83 11.16
C PHE A 186 -25.62 -5.36 11.00
N ASP A 187 -26.48 -4.99 10.06
CA ASP A 187 -26.85 -3.61 9.72
C ASP A 187 -25.62 -2.72 9.47
N MET A 188 -24.67 -3.25 8.67
CA MET A 188 -23.41 -2.58 8.34
C MET A 188 -23.28 -2.34 6.83
N PRO A 189 -22.78 -1.17 6.38
CA PRO A 189 -22.70 -0.81 4.96
C PRO A 189 -21.50 -1.48 4.23
N ILE A 190 -21.42 -2.82 4.25
CA ILE A 190 -20.29 -3.57 3.70
C ILE A 190 -20.28 -3.52 2.16
N LEU A 191 -21.46 -3.57 1.53
CA LEU A 191 -21.56 -3.65 0.06
C LEU A 191 -21.08 -2.38 -0.66
N GLN A 192 -20.97 -1.25 0.04
CA GLN A 192 -20.47 0.00 -0.55
C GLN A 192 -19.04 -0.13 -1.10
N PHE A 193 -18.25 -1.08 -0.58
CA PHE A 193 -16.88 -1.32 -1.03
C PHE A 193 -16.77 -2.38 -2.15
N GLN A 194 -17.86 -3.09 -2.46
CA GLN A 194 -17.85 -4.24 -3.37
C GLN A 194 -17.37 -3.87 -4.77
N GLU A 195 -17.88 -2.78 -5.35
CA GLU A 195 -17.50 -2.34 -6.69
C GLU A 195 -16.02 -1.97 -6.77
N SER A 196 -15.49 -1.30 -5.74
CA SER A 196 -14.08 -0.93 -5.66
C SER A 196 -13.19 -2.16 -5.56
N ILE A 197 -13.55 -3.13 -4.70
CA ILE A 197 -12.84 -4.41 -4.55
C ILE A 197 -12.84 -5.16 -5.89
N GLN A 198 -14.00 -5.30 -6.53
CA GLN A 198 -14.12 -5.98 -7.81
C GLN A 198 -13.28 -5.31 -8.88
N SER A 199 -13.36 -3.99 -9.01
CA SER A 199 -12.59 -3.23 -10.00
C SER A 199 -11.08 -3.38 -9.79
N ASN A 200 -10.62 -3.32 -8.54
CA ASN A 200 -9.20 -3.48 -8.22
C ASN A 200 -8.70 -4.89 -8.52
N LEU A 201 -9.47 -5.93 -8.18
CA LEU A 201 -9.10 -7.31 -8.50
C LEU A 201 -9.15 -7.60 -10.00
N GLN A 202 -10.09 -6.99 -10.73
CA GLN A 202 -10.14 -7.08 -12.20
C GLN A 202 -8.87 -6.51 -12.84
N LYS A 203 -8.35 -5.40 -12.32
CA LYS A 203 -7.08 -4.83 -12.80
C LYS A 203 -5.91 -5.76 -12.54
N GLU A 204 -5.92 -6.47 -11.42
CA GLU A 204 -4.83 -7.37 -11.03
C GLU A 204 -4.74 -8.65 -11.88
N ILE A 205 -5.88 -9.11 -12.43
CA ILE A 205 -5.92 -10.31 -13.27
C ILE A 205 -5.59 -10.04 -14.75
N ASP A 206 -5.44 -8.78 -15.17
CA ASP A 206 -5.07 -8.42 -16.53
C ASP A 206 -3.72 -7.70 -16.54
N PHE A 207 -2.65 -8.45 -16.81
CA PHE A 207 -1.29 -7.91 -16.75
C PHE A 207 -0.98 -6.86 -17.81
N ARG A 208 -1.84 -6.68 -18.82
CA ARG A 208 -1.70 -5.57 -19.78
C ARG A 208 -1.85 -4.22 -19.08
N ILE A 209 -2.68 -4.13 -18.04
CA ILE A 209 -2.86 -2.92 -17.24
C ILE A 209 -1.57 -2.60 -16.47
N GLU A 210 -0.94 -3.61 -15.86
CA GLU A 210 0.35 -3.44 -15.19
C GLU A 210 1.45 -2.99 -16.17
N TYR A 211 1.51 -3.59 -17.36
CA TYR A 211 2.42 -3.18 -18.44
C TYR A 211 2.21 -1.72 -18.86
N GLU A 212 0.96 -1.32 -19.13
CA GLU A 212 0.63 0.05 -19.54
C GLU A 212 0.99 1.07 -18.45
N ASN A 213 0.69 0.76 -17.19
CA ASN A 213 1.02 1.61 -16.05
C ASN A 213 2.54 1.77 -15.87
N ALA A 214 3.31 0.69 -16.03
CA ALA A 214 4.76 0.73 -15.96
C ALA A 214 5.35 1.59 -17.09
N GLU A 215 4.84 1.46 -18.32
CA GLU A 215 5.29 2.25 -19.47
C GLU A 215 4.97 3.75 -19.32
N ILE A 216 3.78 4.09 -18.82
CA ILE A 216 3.42 5.48 -18.52
C ILE A 216 4.38 6.05 -17.47
N SER A 217 4.62 5.31 -16.39
CA SER A 217 5.53 5.71 -15.31
C SER A 217 6.96 5.88 -15.80
N ARG A 218 7.44 4.96 -16.64
CA ARG A 218 8.79 5.00 -17.23
C ARG A 218 8.96 6.24 -18.10
N ARG A 219 7.98 6.56 -18.95
CA ARG A 219 8.00 7.78 -19.77
C ARG A 219 7.95 9.04 -18.92
N ALA A 220 7.16 9.05 -17.85
CA ALA A 220 7.10 10.18 -16.92
C ALA A 220 8.47 10.47 -16.28
N LEU A 221 9.19 9.43 -15.82
CA LEU A 221 10.56 9.59 -15.29
C LEU A 221 11.53 10.13 -16.33
N GLN A 222 11.43 9.67 -17.58
CA GLN A 222 12.26 10.14 -18.69
C GLN A 222 12.03 11.62 -19.02
N ILE A 223 10.76 12.05 -19.09
CA ILE A 223 10.39 13.44 -19.35
C ILE A 223 10.92 14.38 -18.25
N ILE A 224 10.89 13.93 -16.99
CA ILE A 224 11.39 14.70 -15.85
C ILE A 224 12.93 14.63 -15.74
N GLY A 225 13.57 13.70 -16.46
CA GLY A 225 15.02 13.55 -16.48
C GLY A 225 15.59 12.88 -15.23
N ARG A 226 14.79 12.09 -14.52
CA ARG A 226 15.18 11.38 -13.31
C ARG A 226 16.04 10.16 -13.65
N LYS A 227 17.24 10.06 -13.05
CA LYS A 227 18.27 9.04 -13.41
C LYS A 227 18.67 8.11 -12.25
N ASP A 228 18.14 8.35 -11.06
CA ASP A 228 18.37 7.59 -9.83
C ASP A 228 17.24 6.59 -9.52
N VAL A 229 16.16 6.62 -10.32
CA VAL A 229 15.03 5.68 -10.26
C VAL A 229 14.89 4.97 -11.61
N HIS A 230 14.71 3.66 -11.57
CA HIS A 230 14.51 2.81 -12.75
C HIS A 230 13.20 2.04 -12.65
N ILE A 231 12.58 1.87 -13.80
CA ILE A 231 11.42 1.01 -13.99
C ILE A 231 11.83 -0.02 -15.04
N PRO A 232 11.70 -1.34 -14.75
CA PRO A 232 12.13 -2.39 -15.67
C PRO A 232 11.61 -2.16 -17.08
N LYS A 233 12.44 -2.48 -18.08
CA LYS A 233 11.96 -2.58 -19.46
C LYS A 233 10.97 -3.73 -19.57
N TYR A 234 9.81 -3.50 -20.19
CA TYR A 234 8.85 -4.55 -20.50
C TYR A 234 8.91 -4.94 -21.98
N TYR A 235 8.64 -6.21 -22.27
CA TYR A 235 8.69 -6.77 -23.63
C TYR A 235 7.28 -6.83 -24.23
N GLY A 236 6.79 -5.66 -24.65
CA GLY A 236 5.38 -5.43 -25.00
C GLY A 236 4.75 -6.45 -25.97
N GLU A 237 5.49 -6.89 -27.00
CA GLU A 237 5.00 -7.87 -27.98
C GLU A 237 4.74 -9.26 -27.40
N LEU A 238 5.34 -9.58 -26.26
CA LEU A 238 5.19 -10.86 -25.57
C LEU A 238 4.26 -10.77 -24.35
N ASN A 239 3.78 -9.56 -24.01
CA ASN A 239 2.90 -9.35 -22.87
C ASN A 239 1.44 -9.60 -23.27
N THR A 240 0.74 -10.41 -22.48
CA THR A 240 -0.65 -10.79 -22.71
C THR A 240 -1.49 -10.55 -21.46
N GLN A 241 -2.75 -11.00 -21.44
CA GLN A 241 -3.57 -10.91 -20.22
C GLN A 241 -2.99 -11.73 -19.07
N ARG A 242 -2.37 -12.88 -19.38
CA ARG A 242 -1.88 -13.85 -18.38
C ARG A 242 -0.36 -13.92 -18.26
N ILE A 243 0.40 -13.23 -19.12
CA ILE A 243 1.86 -13.27 -19.16
C ILE A 243 2.42 -11.85 -19.17
N LEU A 244 3.38 -11.59 -18.28
CA LEU A 244 4.09 -10.33 -18.21
C LEU A 244 5.59 -10.59 -18.14
N ILE A 245 6.30 -10.10 -19.16
CA ILE A 245 7.75 -10.23 -19.31
C ILE A 245 8.39 -8.87 -19.10
N SER A 246 9.33 -8.82 -18.17
CA SER A 246 10.09 -7.62 -17.80
C SER A 246 11.58 -7.94 -17.65
N GLU A 247 12.43 -6.92 -17.74
CA GLU A 247 13.85 -6.99 -17.43
C GLU A 247 14.07 -7.66 -16.06
N TRP A 248 15.01 -8.60 -16.01
CA TRP A 248 15.43 -9.19 -14.74
C TRP A 248 16.20 -8.16 -13.91
N ILE A 249 15.76 -7.96 -12.68
CA ILE A 249 16.40 -7.02 -11.74
C ILE A 249 17.19 -7.81 -10.71
N ASP A 250 18.51 -7.77 -10.85
CA ASP A 250 19.43 -8.23 -9.81
C ASP A 250 19.68 -7.09 -8.82
N GLY A 251 19.02 -7.15 -7.67
CA GLY A 251 19.06 -6.10 -6.66
C GLY A 251 18.64 -6.57 -5.28
N ILE A 252 18.89 -5.72 -4.29
CA ILE A 252 18.62 -5.97 -2.88
C ILE A 252 17.32 -5.26 -2.50
N LYS A 253 16.40 -5.97 -1.84
CA LYS A 253 15.17 -5.36 -1.32
C LYS A 253 15.49 -4.23 -0.34
N ILE A 254 14.72 -3.15 -0.37
CA ILE A 254 14.92 -2.01 0.55
C ILE A 254 14.84 -2.41 2.04
N SER A 255 14.18 -3.51 2.37
CA SER A 255 14.13 -4.03 3.74
C SER A 255 15.48 -4.55 4.25
N HIS A 256 16.40 -4.98 3.37
CA HIS A 256 17.70 -5.55 3.75
C HIS A 256 18.78 -4.47 3.84
N GLN A 257 18.62 -3.58 4.82
CA GLN A 257 19.48 -2.40 5.02
C GLN A 257 20.96 -2.76 5.22
N ASP A 258 21.27 -3.88 5.86
CA ASP A 258 22.65 -4.28 6.11
C ASP A 258 23.36 -4.76 4.85
N GLU A 259 22.66 -5.40 3.91
CA GLU A 259 23.21 -5.77 2.61
C GLU A 259 23.47 -4.52 1.75
N ILE A 260 22.56 -3.54 1.79
CA ILE A 260 22.73 -2.25 1.10
C ILE A 260 23.97 -1.51 1.62
N LYS A 261 24.18 -1.49 2.95
CA LYS A 261 25.37 -0.88 3.57
C LYS A 261 26.66 -1.60 3.16
N LYS A 262 26.63 -2.93 3.01
CA LYS A 262 27.79 -3.71 2.53
C LYS A 262 28.21 -3.34 1.10
N LEU A 263 27.27 -2.88 0.26
CA LEU A 263 27.59 -2.31 -1.05
C LEU A 263 28.18 -0.88 -0.98
N GLY A 264 28.30 -0.30 0.21
CA GLY A 264 28.81 1.06 0.42
C GLY A 264 27.80 2.16 0.13
N PHE A 265 26.53 1.83 -0.06
CA PHE A 265 25.48 2.82 -0.34
C PHE A 265 24.91 3.44 0.93
N ASN A 266 24.63 4.75 0.86
CA ASN A 266 24.04 5.48 1.96
C ASN A 266 22.51 5.28 1.98
N THR A 267 22.03 4.56 2.99
CA THR A 267 20.60 4.23 3.15
C THR A 267 19.71 5.46 3.33
N LYS A 268 20.25 6.56 3.88
CA LYS A 268 19.54 7.83 3.99
C LYS A 268 19.32 8.48 2.63
N GLN A 269 20.33 8.46 1.75
CA GLN A 269 20.20 8.98 0.38
C GLN A 269 19.22 8.15 -0.43
N ILE A 270 19.28 6.82 -0.32
CA ILE A 270 18.32 5.92 -0.95
C ILE A 270 16.89 6.24 -0.51
N MET A 271 16.66 6.41 0.79
CA MET A 271 15.34 6.75 1.30
C MET A 271 14.86 8.13 0.82
N ASP A 272 15.76 9.11 0.74
CA ASP A 272 15.46 10.42 0.16
C ASP A 272 15.03 10.29 -1.32
N THR A 273 15.75 9.50 -2.12
CA THR A 273 15.36 9.17 -3.51
C THR A 273 13.99 8.52 -3.56
N VAL A 274 13.70 7.52 -2.72
CA VAL A 274 12.40 6.82 -2.69
C VAL A 274 11.24 7.78 -2.38
N ILE A 275 11.37 8.60 -1.33
CA ILE A 275 10.31 9.55 -0.97
C ILE A 275 10.14 10.61 -2.06
N SER A 276 11.26 11.11 -2.60
CA SER A 276 11.26 12.05 -3.71
C SER A 276 10.64 11.47 -4.98
N ALA A 277 10.79 10.15 -5.21
CA ALA A 277 10.18 9.42 -6.31
C ALA A 277 8.65 9.51 -6.27
N PHE A 278 8.07 9.15 -5.12
CA PHE A 278 6.62 9.18 -4.94
C PHE A 278 6.06 10.60 -4.78
N ALA A 279 6.81 11.52 -4.16
CA ALA A 279 6.42 12.92 -4.07
C ALA A 279 6.30 13.57 -5.46
N GLU A 280 7.25 13.30 -6.36
CA GLU A 280 7.18 13.74 -7.75
C GLU A 280 5.95 13.16 -8.48
N GLN A 281 5.66 11.88 -8.28
CA GLN A 281 4.48 11.25 -8.87
C GLN A 281 3.19 11.94 -8.43
N ILE A 282 3.08 12.29 -7.15
CA ILE A 282 1.89 12.94 -6.58
C ILE A 282 1.77 14.39 -7.06
N PHE A 283 2.82 15.20 -6.90
CA PHE A 283 2.73 16.65 -7.08
C PHE A 283 3.07 17.15 -8.49
N ILE A 284 3.89 16.41 -9.25
CA ILE A 284 4.40 16.84 -10.56
C ILE A 284 3.75 16.02 -11.68
N SER A 285 4.03 14.71 -11.77
CA SER A 285 3.55 13.90 -12.90
C SER A 285 2.04 13.65 -12.83
N GLY A 286 1.49 13.50 -11.62
CA GLY A 286 0.10 13.09 -11.34
C GLY A 286 -0.23 11.66 -11.75
N PHE A 287 0.76 10.86 -12.11
CA PHE A 287 0.58 9.42 -12.31
C PHE A 287 1.23 8.69 -11.15
N VAL A 288 0.40 8.17 -10.24
CA VAL A 288 0.81 7.72 -8.91
C VAL A 288 0.75 6.20 -8.82
N HIS A 289 1.87 5.60 -8.48
CA HIS A 289 1.94 4.22 -7.99
C HIS A 289 1.36 4.16 -6.58
N CYS A 290 0.28 3.42 -6.37
CA CYS A 290 -0.48 3.47 -5.12
C CYS A 290 -0.15 2.35 -4.13
N ASP A 291 0.77 1.45 -4.48
CA ASP A 291 1.13 0.30 -3.65
C ASP A 291 2.65 0.10 -3.49
N PRO A 292 3.39 1.09 -2.97
CA PRO A 292 4.85 1.02 -2.83
C PRO A 292 5.27 0.13 -1.65
N HIS A 293 4.87 -1.14 -1.70
CA HIS A 293 5.22 -2.14 -0.71
C HIS A 293 6.75 -2.32 -0.67
N PRO A 294 7.39 -2.48 0.50
CA PRO A 294 8.83 -2.67 0.60
C PRO A 294 9.36 -3.83 -0.27
N GLY A 295 8.52 -4.85 -0.50
CA GLY A 295 8.85 -5.99 -1.37
C GLY A 295 9.00 -5.64 -2.86
N ASN A 296 8.51 -4.48 -3.30
CA ASN A 296 8.52 -4.01 -4.68
C ASN A 296 9.56 -2.90 -4.93
N ILE A 297 10.40 -2.60 -3.94
CA ILE A 297 11.45 -1.58 -4.03
C ILE A 297 12.81 -2.26 -3.87
N PHE A 298 13.59 -2.23 -4.94
CA PHE A 298 14.91 -2.85 -5.02
C PHE A 298 16.00 -1.81 -5.21
N ILE A 299 17.18 -2.10 -4.67
CA ILE A 299 18.37 -1.25 -4.76
C ILE A 299 19.44 -2.06 -5.48
N ARG A 300 19.98 -1.51 -6.57
CA ARG A 300 21.11 -2.11 -7.27
C ARG A 300 22.19 -1.07 -7.60
N PRO A 301 23.44 -1.50 -7.84
CA PRO A 301 24.43 -0.64 -8.47
C PRO A 301 23.95 -0.24 -9.87
N LYS A 302 24.15 1.02 -10.22
CA LYS A 302 23.77 1.53 -11.55
C LYS A 302 24.59 0.81 -12.63
N PRO A 303 23.96 0.28 -13.69
CA PRO A 303 24.69 -0.36 -14.78
C PRO A 303 25.78 0.57 -15.35
N GLY A 304 27.01 0.08 -15.42
CA GLY A 304 28.18 0.85 -15.89
C GLY A 304 28.78 1.81 -14.86
N ASN A 305 28.20 1.97 -13.66
CA ASN A 305 28.78 2.75 -12.57
C ASN A 305 28.44 2.18 -11.19
N ASN A 306 29.27 1.25 -10.73
CA ASN A 306 29.06 0.55 -9.45
C ASN A 306 29.17 1.46 -8.21
N LYS A 307 29.59 2.73 -8.36
CA LYS A 307 29.63 3.70 -7.25
C LYS A 307 28.30 4.43 -7.04
N GLN A 308 27.41 4.39 -8.03
CA GLN A 308 26.08 4.99 -7.94
C GLN A 308 25.05 3.88 -7.72
N TYR A 309 24.04 4.16 -6.91
CA TYR A 309 22.89 3.29 -6.76
C TYR A 309 21.80 3.68 -7.76
N GLU A 310 20.87 2.75 -7.97
CA GLU A 310 19.62 2.94 -8.69
C GLU A 310 18.49 2.30 -7.87
N VAL A 311 17.42 3.06 -7.64
CA VAL A 311 16.20 2.57 -6.99
C VAL A 311 15.29 2.00 -8.07
N VAL A 312 15.03 0.70 -8.02
CA VAL A 312 14.14 0.02 -8.96
C VAL A 312 12.77 -0.15 -8.34
N LEU A 313 11.75 0.36 -9.02
CA LEU A 313 10.34 0.20 -8.64
C LEU A 313 9.71 -0.92 -9.46
N LEU A 314 9.04 -1.85 -8.78
CA LEU A 314 8.31 -2.97 -9.39
C LEU A 314 6.80 -2.86 -9.12
N ASP A 315 6.04 -3.76 -9.73
CA ASP A 315 4.60 -4.00 -9.49
C ASP A 315 3.74 -2.76 -9.71
N PHE A 316 3.40 -2.49 -10.97
CA PHE A 316 2.55 -1.36 -11.37
C PHE A 316 1.07 -1.76 -11.48
N GLY A 317 0.65 -2.78 -10.74
CA GLY A 317 -0.73 -3.28 -10.77
C GLY A 317 -1.77 -2.27 -10.29
N LEU A 318 -1.37 -1.33 -9.43
CA LEU A 318 -2.23 -0.26 -8.93
C LEU A 318 -1.60 1.13 -9.14
N CYS A 319 -1.90 1.72 -10.30
CA CYS A 319 -1.61 3.12 -10.58
C CYS A 319 -2.89 3.90 -10.86
N ILE A 320 -2.90 5.19 -10.49
CA ILE A 320 -3.98 6.12 -10.85
C ILE A 320 -3.40 7.38 -11.49
N LYS A 321 -4.22 7.98 -12.36
CA LYS A 321 -3.98 9.33 -12.85
C LYS A 321 -4.82 10.29 -12.01
N LEU A 322 -4.16 11.16 -11.26
CA LEU A 322 -4.80 12.18 -10.45
C LEU A 322 -5.49 13.22 -11.34
N GLU A 323 -6.67 13.65 -10.92
CA GLU A 323 -7.32 14.79 -11.55
C GLU A 323 -6.45 16.04 -11.41
N LYS A 324 -6.33 16.81 -12.49
CA LYS A 324 -5.51 18.02 -12.53
C LYS A 324 -5.89 19.00 -11.42
N GLN A 325 -7.20 19.20 -11.18
CA GLN A 325 -7.68 20.09 -10.13
C GLN A 325 -7.37 19.57 -8.73
N PHE A 326 -7.59 18.28 -8.46
CA PHE A 326 -7.25 17.66 -7.18
C PHE A 326 -5.75 17.81 -6.88
N ARG A 327 -4.88 17.53 -7.87
CA ARG A 327 -3.42 17.66 -7.70
C ARG A 327 -3.00 19.09 -7.35
N LEU A 328 -3.63 20.10 -7.97
CA LEU A 328 -3.39 21.50 -7.63
C LEU A 328 -3.83 21.81 -6.20
N ASP A 329 -5.07 21.48 -5.84
CA ASP A 329 -5.62 21.69 -4.51
C ASP A 329 -4.75 21.00 -3.44
N TYR A 330 -4.27 19.78 -3.72
CA TYR A 330 -3.41 19.02 -2.82
C TYR A 330 -2.01 19.64 -2.67
N SER A 331 -1.43 20.16 -3.76
CA SER A 331 -0.18 20.91 -3.73
C SER A 331 -0.30 22.20 -2.91
N GLU A 332 -1.41 22.92 -3.10
CA GLU A 332 -1.71 24.14 -2.34
C GLU A 332 -2.00 23.85 -0.87
N PHE A 333 -2.67 22.74 -0.56
CA PHE A 333 -2.91 22.28 0.81
C PHE A 333 -1.59 22.07 1.55
N TRP A 334 -0.66 21.29 0.98
CA TRP A 334 0.66 21.06 1.56
C TRP A 334 1.44 22.37 1.69
N THR A 335 1.44 23.21 0.66
CA THR A 335 2.13 24.51 0.73
C THR A 335 1.53 25.42 1.82
N SER A 336 0.21 25.42 2.00
CA SER A 336 -0.50 26.24 2.99
C SER A 336 -0.18 25.83 4.42
N ILE A 337 -0.03 24.53 4.69
CA ILE A 337 0.42 24.03 6.01
C ILE A 337 1.79 24.61 6.39
N PHE A 338 2.73 24.67 5.44
CA PHE A 338 4.10 25.11 5.70
C PHE A 338 4.25 26.63 5.70
N LEU A 339 3.50 27.31 4.82
CA LEU A 339 3.43 28.77 4.80
C LEU A 339 2.54 29.33 5.92
N GLN A 340 1.80 28.48 6.63
CA GLN A 340 0.79 28.86 7.64
C GLN A 340 -0.31 29.76 7.04
N ASP A 341 -0.69 29.49 5.78
CA ASP A 341 -1.82 30.15 5.12
C ASP A 341 -3.13 29.45 5.51
N PHE A 342 -3.64 29.83 6.68
CA PHE A 342 -4.84 29.25 7.27
C PHE A 342 -6.10 29.48 6.43
N THR A 343 -6.20 30.64 5.79
CA THR A 343 -7.34 30.99 4.94
C THR A 343 -7.44 30.05 3.75
N LYS A 344 -6.29 29.80 3.09
CA LYS A 344 -6.22 28.89 1.95
C LYS A 344 -6.41 27.43 2.36
N LEU A 345 -5.79 27.02 3.47
CA LEU A 345 -5.97 25.69 4.05
C LEU A 345 -7.45 25.37 4.29
N LYS A 346 -8.16 26.26 5.00
CA LYS A 346 -9.58 26.10 5.33
C LYS A 346 -10.45 26.00 4.07
N LYS A 347 -10.21 26.86 3.07
CA LYS A 347 -10.95 26.85 1.80
C LYS A 347 -10.83 25.51 1.07
N ILE A 348 -9.63 24.93 1.03
CA ILE A 348 -9.39 23.65 0.35
C ILE A 348 -10.05 22.49 1.11
N VAL A 349 -9.89 22.44 2.43
CA VAL A 349 -10.45 21.37 3.26
C VAL A 349 -11.99 21.39 3.24
N GLN A 350 -12.60 22.57 3.28
CA GLN A 350 -14.05 22.74 3.13
C GLN A 350 -14.56 22.32 1.74
N LYS A 351 -13.79 22.58 0.67
CA LYS A 351 -14.11 22.10 -0.68
C LYS A 351 -14.22 20.57 -0.75
N TRP A 352 -13.46 19.87 0.10
CA TRP A 352 -13.47 18.41 0.21
C TRP A 352 -14.53 17.86 1.19
N GLY A 353 -15.44 18.72 1.69
CA GLY A 353 -16.49 18.33 2.64
C GLY A 353 -15.98 18.04 4.05
N ILE A 354 -14.80 18.57 4.41
CA ILE A 354 -14.16 18.32 5.70
C ILE A 354 -14.26 19.57 6.56
N ASN A 355 -14.78 19.42 7.78
CA ASN A 355 -15.09 20.53 8.68
C ASN A 355 -13.96 20.88 9.67
N ASN A 356 -12.97 19.99 9.83
CA ASN A 356 -11.85 20.18 10.76
C ASN A 356 -10.50 20.20 10.01
N GLU A 357 -10.04 21.41 9.68
CA GLU A 357 -8.77 21.63 8.98
C GLU A 357 -7.53 21.18 9.77
N GLU A 358 -7.53 21.36 11.09
CA GLU A 358 -6.40 20.97 11.94
C GLU A 358 -6.28 19.45 12.02
N MET A 359 -7.40 18.78 12.20
CA MET A 359 -7.42 17.33 12.24
C MET A 359 -7.00 16.75 10.90
N PHE A 360 -7.55 17.26 9.80
CA PHE A 360 -7.20 16.77 8.49
C PHE A 360 -5.71 17.00 8.16
N ALA A 361 -5.17 18.18 8.49
CA ALA A 361 -3.73 18.41 8.41
C ALA A 361 -2.92 17.45 9.29
N SER A 362 -3.40 17.16 10.51
CA SER A 362 -2.76 16.21 11.41
C SER A 362 -2.75 14.78 10.84
N MET A 363 -3.83 14.36 10.17
CA MET A 363 -3.93 13.08 9.49
C MET A 363 -2.96 12.99 8.30
N GLN A 364 -2.86 14.03 7.49
CA GLN A 364 -1.95 14.04 6.33
C GLN A 364 -0.48 14.03 6.75
N LEU A 365 -0.15 14.80 7.80
CA LEU A 365 1.17 14.82 8.39
C LEU A 365 1.46 13.59 9.26
N MET A 366 0.44 12.83 9.65
CA MET A 366 0.47 11.77 10.67
C MET A 366 1.20 12.23 11.94
N LYS A 367 0.88 13.45 12.34
CA LYS A 367 1.53 14.22 13.41
C LYS A 367 0.53 15.28 13.88
N PRO A 368 0.38 15.54 15.19
CA PRO A 368 -0.44 16.63 15.65
C PRO A 368 -0.02 17.95 15.00
N TYR A 369 -1.00 18.62 14.41
CA TYR A 369 -0.87 19.92 13.82
C TYR A 369 -1.82 20.87 14.56
N GLN A 370 -1.27 22.02 14.96
CA GLN A 370 -2.03 23.10 15.58
C GLN A 370 -1.78 24.37 14.78
N MET A 371 -2.85 25.07 14.42
CA MET A 371 -2.73 26.37 13.77
C MET A 371 -2.00 27.31 14.73
N LYS A 372 -1.00 28.03 14.21
CA LYS A 372 -0.06 28.94 14.91
C LYS A 372 1.22 28.31 15.48
N GLN A 373 1.42 26.99 15.35
CA GLN A 373 2.71 26.36 15.65
C GLN A 373 3.45 25.95 14.36
N PRO A 374 4.77 26.17 14.24
CA PRO A 374 5.53 25.69 13.09
C PRO A 374 5.56 24.15 13.06
N VAL A 375 5.36 23.55 11.89
CA VAL A 375 5.33 22.08 11.70
C VAL A 375 6.58 21.38 12.26
N HIS A 376 7.70 22.10 12.37
CA HIS A 376 8.99 21.59 12.81
C HIS A 376 9.20 21.54 14.33
N CYS A 377 8.32 22.10 15.17
CA CYS A 377 8.64 22.30 16.59
C CYS A 377 8.16 21.23 17.59
N HIS A 378 7.41 20.20 17.16
CA HIS A 378 7.02 19.09 18.04
C HIS A 378 7.61 17.76 17.58
N GLN A 379 8.21 16.97 18.47
CA GLN A 379 8.34 15.53 18.22
C GLN A 379 7.01 14.86 18.55
N VAL A 380 6.58 13.95 17.69
CA VAL A 380 5.31 13.24 17.86
C VAL A 380 5.48 12.20 18.97
N THR A 381 4.78 12.37 20.08
CA THR A 381 4.80 11.38 21.17
C THR A 381 3.92 10.16 20.84
N LYS A 382 4.12 9.01 21.50
CA LYS A 382 3.21 7.86 21.36
C LYS A 382 1.78 8.22 21.79
N GLU A 383 1.64 9.08 22.79
CA GLU A 383 0.36 9.61 23.23
C GLU A 383 -0.28 10.56 22.21
N ASP A 384 0.51 11.37 21.53
CA ASP A 384 0.03 12.23 20.44
C ASP A 384 -0.51 11.39 19.28
N VAL A 385 0.19 10.30 18.93
CA VAL A 385 -0.30 9.34 17.93
C VAL A 385 -1.58 8.66 18.42
N MET A 386 -1.65 8.27 19.70
CA MET A 386 -2.82 7.59 20.26
C MET A 386 -4.02 8.53 20.40
N LYS A 387 -3.83 9.77 20.86
CA LYS A 387 -4.84 10.83 20.90
C LYS A 387 -5.30 11.18 19.48
N LEU A 388 -4.37 11.25 18.53
CA LEU A 388 -4.69 11.42 17.13
C LEU A 388 -5.51 10.23 16.61
N GLN A 389 -5.15 8.98 16.92
CA GLN A 389 -5.91 7.78 16.53
C GLN A 389 -7.32 7.75 17.13
N LEU A 390 -7.49 8.13 18.40
CA LEU A 390 -8.80 8.21 19.06
C LEU A 390 -9.67 9.31 18.44
N LYS A 391 -9.12 10.52 18.26
CA LYS A 391 -9.79 11.61 17.55
C LYS A 391 -10.11 11.21 16.10
N MET A 392 -9.22 10.47 15.43
CA MET A 392 -9.43 9.99 14.05
C MET A 392 -10.63 9.07 14.00
N LYS A 393 -10.80 8.17 14.97
CA LYS A 393 -11.94 7.25 15.02
C LYS A 393 -13.28 7.97 15.20
N GLU A 394 -13.29 9.05 15.98
CA GLU A 394 -14.48 9.90 16.19
C GLU A 394 -14.78 10.76 14.95
N GLU A 395 -13.76 11.38 14.35
CA GLU A 395 -13.94 12.31 13.23
C GLU A 395 -14.09 11.63 11.86
N ILE A 396 -13.55 10.43 11.65
CA ILE A 396 -13.77 9.66 10.41
C ILE A 396 -15.27 9.43 10.18
N ARG A 397 -16.06 9.23 11.25
CA ARG A 397 -17.52 9.11 11.14
C ARG A 397 -18.19 10.39 10.65
N GLU A 398 -17.73 11.55 11.10
CA GLU A 398 -18.24 12.85 10.65
C GLU A 398 -17.77 13.19 9.23
N MET A 399 -16.52 12.88 8.88
CA MET A 399 -15.99 13.02 7.52
C MET A 399 -16.74 12.14 6.51
N MET A 400 -17.18 10.95 6.93
CA MET A 400 -17.96 10.04 6.08
C MET A 400 -19.43 10.43 5.92
N LYS A 401 -19.91 11.54 6.51
CA LYS A 401 -21.29 12.03 6.26
C LYS A 401 -21.43 12.79 4.95
N GLN A 402 -20.35 13.34 4.40
CA GLN A 402 -20.33 14.09 3.13
C GLN A 402 -19.45 13.38 2.08
N THR A 403 -19.72 12.10 1.84
CA THR A 403 -18.95 11.26 0.90
C THR A 403 -18.86 11.83 -0.52
N ASP A 404 -19.84 12.61 -0.95
CA ASP A 404 -19.94 13.08 -2.33
C ASP A 404 -18.90 14.17 -2.66
N LEU A 405 -18.46 14.94 -1.66
CA LEU A 405 -17.46 16.00 -1.83
C LEU A 405 -16.02 15.50 -1.60
N PHE A 406 -15.86 14.32 -1.00
CA PHE A 406 -14.55 13.78 -0.65
C PHE A 406 -13.79 13.32 -1.91
N PRO A 407 -12.55 13.79 -2.16
CA PRO A 407 -11.80 13.38 -3.33
C PRO A 407 -11.42 11.91 -3.27
N LYS A 408 -11.94 11.10 -4.20
CA LYS A 408 -11.61 9.66 -4.30
C LYS A 408 -10.11 9.42 -4.49
N ASP A 409 -9.45 10.29 -5.24
CA ASP A 409 -8.00 10.29 -5.48
C ASP A 409 -7.19 10.35 -4.16
N LEU A 410 -7.69 11.03 -3.14
CA LEU A 410 -7.04 11.17 -1.85
C LEU A 410 -6.90 9.82 -1.12
N LEU A 411 -7.82 8.88 -1.33
CA LEU A 411 -7.72 7.53 -0.75
C LEU A 411 -6.46 6.80 -1.22
N PHE A 412 -6.18 6.88 -2.52
CA PHE A 412 -5.03 6.26 -3.14
C PHE A 412 -3.72 6.98 -2.78
N VAL A 413 -3.74 8.31 -2.74
CA VAL A 413 -2.59 9.11 -2.27
C VAL A 413 -2.28 8.80 -0.81
N ASN A 414 -3.29 8.70 0.06
CA ASN A 414 -3.12 8.29 1.46
C ASN A 414 -2.53 6.89 1.58
N ARG A 415 -2.97 5.93 0.77
CA ARG A 415 -2.40 4.57 0.72
C ARG A 415 -0.91 4.63 0.38
N ASN A 416 -0.53 5.33 -0.70
CA ASN A 416 0.86 5.50 -1.09
C ASN A 416 1.68 6.10 0.06
N MET A 417 1.28 7.26 0.60
CA MET A 417 2.03 7.95 1.64
C MET A 417 2.19 7.12 2.91
N ASN A 418 1.16 6.36 3.29
CA ASN A 418 1.22 5.48 4.44
C ASN A 418 2.22 4.33 4.25
N LEU A 419 2.28 3.74 3.06
CA LEU A 419 3.23 2.70 2.72
C LEU A 419 4.66 3.24 2.65
N VAL A 420 4.88 4.39 1.99
CA VAL A 420 6.18 5.07 1.97
C VAL A 420 6.65 5.45 3.38
N ARG A 421 5.74 5.93 4.23
CA ARG A 421 6.02 6.20 5.64
C ARG A 421 6.39 4.92 6.39
N SER A 422 5.68 3.81 6.15
CA SER A 422 6.00 2.51 6.76
C SER A 422 7.40 2.04 6.35
N VAL A 423 7.75 2.17 5.07
CA VAL A 423 9.09 1.87 4.54
C VAL A 423 10.16 2.71 5.26
N ASN A 424 9.98 4.03 5.34
CA ASN A 424 10.92 4.92 6.05
C ASN A 424 11.03 4.55 7.55
N LYS A 425 9.91 4.27 8.21
CA LYS A 425 9.88 3.88 9.63
C LYS A 425 10.63 2.58 9.87
N ARG A 426 10.42 1.55 9.04
CA ARG A 426 11.14 0.27 9.13
C ARG A 426 12.65 0.42 8.94
N CYS A 427 13.07 1.43 8.17
CA CYS A 427 14.48 1.73 7.97
C CYS A 427 15.08 2.66 9.05
N GLY A 428 14.34 2.98 10.12
CA GLY A 428 14.81 3.83 11.21
C GLY A 428 14.51 5.32 11.05
N SER A 429 13.53 5.71 10.23
CA SER A 429 13.12 7.11 9.98
C SER A 429 14.26 8.02 9.52
N LEU A 430 15.04 7.56 8.54
CA LEU A 430 16.30 8.17 8.11
C LEU A 430 16.14 9.61 7.56
N VAL A 431 14.95 9.93 7.03
CA VAL A 431 14.68 11.19 6.34
C VAL A 431 13.39 11.86 6.83
N ASN A 432 13.39 13.20 6.74
CA ASN A 432 12.21 14.00 7.02
C ASN A 432 11.29 14.05 5.78
N ARG A 433 10.38 13.07 5.67
CA ARG A 433 9.42 12.98 4.55
C ARG A 433 8.60 14.26 4.38
N ILE A 434 8.25 14.92 5.48
CA ILE A 434 7.36 16.08 5.50
C ILE A 434 8.01 17.22 4.71
N ASN A 435 9.30 17.47 4.93
CA ASN A 435 10.05 18.48 4.18
C ASN A 435 10.16 18.15 2.68
N ILE A 436 10.42 16.88 2.34
CA ILE A 436 10.52 16.43 0.95
C ILE A 436 9.18 16.63 0.23
N MET A 437 8.08 16.14 0.82
CA MET A 437 6.74 16.29 0.26
C MET A 437 6.37 17.76 0.05
N ALA A 438 6.70 18.64 0.98
CA ALA A 438 6.41 20.05 0.86
C ALA A 438 7.20 20.77 -0.24
N ARG A 439 8.48 20.40 -0.44
CA ARG A 439 9.27 20.92 -1.58
C ARG A 439 8.63 20.55 -2.90
N TYR A 440 8.23 19.28 -3.06
CA TYR A 440 7.55 18.83 -4.27
C TYR A 440 6.16 19.44 -4.44
N ALA A 441 5.41 19.62 -3.35
CA ALA A 441 4.14 20.34 -3.38
C ALA A 441 4.30 21.78 -3.87
N GLN A 442 5.33 22.48 -3.40
CA GLN A 442 5.63 23.83 -3.86
C GLN A 442 5.99 23.85 -5.36
N GLN A 443 6.83 22.92 -5.82
CA GLN A 443 7.16 22.79 -7.24
C GLN A 443 5.91 22.50 -8.09
N GLY A 444 5.03 21.62 -7.60
CA GLY A 444 3.73 21.35 -8.20
C GLY A 444 2.90 22.62 -8.35
N THR A 445 2.70 23.39 -7.27
CA THR A 445 1.97 24.66 -7.33
C THR A 445 2.57 25.64 -8.35
N GLN A 446 3.89 25.70 -8.48
CA GLN A 446 4.56 26.56 -9.47
C GLN A 446 4.31 26.12 -10.91
N GLN A 447 4.42 24.83 -11.20
CA GLN A 447 4.17 24.28 -12.54
C GLN A 447 2.77 24.63 -13.04
N PHE A 448 1.77 24.63 -12.16
CA PHE A 448 0.40 24.98 -12.51
C PHE A 448 0.19 26.49 -12.71
N ASN A 449 0.84 27.32 -11.88
CA ASN A 449 0.76 28.78 -12.02
C ASN A 449 1.46 29.26 -13.30
N ASP A 450 2.56 28.61 -13.70
CA ASP A 450 3.25 28.90 -14.97
C ASP A 450 2.36 28.62 -16.20
N ILE A 451 1.37 27.72 -16.08
CA ILE A 451 0.38 27.42 -17.14
C ILE A 451 -0.75 28.47 -17.16
N LEU A 452 -1.06 29.12 -16.04
CA LEU A 452 -2.23 30.00 -15.88
C LEU A 452 -1.91 31.50 -15.95
N GLU A 453 -0.71 31.95 -15.58
CA GLU A 453 -0.36 33.38 -15.59
C GLU A 453 1.13 33.61 -15.91
N SER A 454 1.43 34.17 -17.10
CA SER A 454 2.78 34.57 -17.51
C SER A 454 3.30 35.86 -16.85
N GLN A 455 2.58 36.46 -15.88
CA GLN A 455 2.81 37.84 -15.45
C GLN A 455 3.10 38.10 -13.95
N LYS A 456 3.39 37.10 -13.11
CA LYS A 456 3.74 37.34 -11.69
C LYS A 456 5.07 36.73 -11.24
N PHE A 457 6.14 37.09 -11.95
CA PHE A 457 7.52 36.67 -11.65
C PHE A 457 7.91 36.96 -10.18
N ASN A 458 7.60 38.15 -9.65
CA ASN A 458 8.02 38.55 -8.29
C ASN A 458 7.37 37.78 -7.12
N LYS A 459 6.10 37.35 -7.22
CA LYS A 459 5.46 36.56 -6.17
C LYS A 459 6.01 35.13 -6.09
N LYS A 460 6.44 34.57 -7.23
CA LYS A 460 7.05 33.23 -7.33
C LYS A 460 8.35 33.16 -6.53
N TYR A 461 9.33 34.02 -6.82
CA TYR A 461 10.61 34.02 -6.10
C TYR A 461 10.45 34.33 -4.62
N HIS A 462 9.55 35.25 -4.24
CA HIS A 462 9.34 35.57 -2.82
C HIS A 462 8.80 34.38 -2.03
N SER A 463 7.79 33.67 -2.55
CA SER A 463 7.25 32.47 -1.90
C SER A 463 8.25 31.30 -1.87
N SER A 464 8.99 31.06 -2.97
CA SER A 464 10.11 30.10 -3.01
C SER A 464 11.17 30.42 -1.97
N PHE A 465 11.62 31.67 -1.93
CA PHE A 465 12.63 32.14 -0.99
C PHE A 465 12.17 32.02 0.45
N MET A 466 10.95 32.46 0.77
CA MET A 466 10.40 32.37 2.13
C MET A 466 10.21 30.91 2.58
N PHE A 467 9.86 30.01 1.66
CA PHE A 467 9.76 28.59 1.93
C PHE A 467 11.14 27.97 2.23
N GLU A 468 12.14 28.19 1.38
CA GLU A 468 13.49 27.69 1.60
C GLU A 468 14.14 28.32 2.83
N LEU A 469 13.92 29.61 3.08
CA LEU A 469 14.37 30.29 4.30
C LEU A 469 13.77 29.64 5.55
N ARG A 470 12.47 29.30 5.55
CA ARG A 470 11.83 28.60 6.68
C ARG A 470 12.38 27.19 6.86
N LEU A 471 12.59 26.44 5.79
CA LEU A 471 13.23 25.12 5.85
C LEU A 471 14.66 25.22 6.40
N TRP A 472 15.42 26.22 5.97
CA TRP A 472 16.77 26.47 6.44
C TRP A 472 16.81 26.88 7.92
N VAL A 473 15.98 27.84 8.34
CA VAL A 473 15.88 28.28 9.75
C VAL A 473 15.49 27.11 10.65
N SER A 474 14.54 26.27 10.25
CA SER A 474 14.16 25.10 11.06
C SER A 474 15.27 24.05 11.15
N GLY A 475 15.99 23.79 10.05
CA GLY A 475 17.18 22.92 10.05
C GLY A 475 18.32 23.47 10.90
N LEU A 476 18.50 24.80 10.91
CA LEU A 476 19.50 25.49 11.71
C LEU A 476 19.15 25.43 13.21
N ILE A 477 17.88 25.66 13.58
CA ILE A 477 17.40 25.49 14.96
C ILE A 477 17.63 24.06 15.45
N TYR A 478 17.28 23.06 14.63
CA TYR A 478 17.52 21.65 14.97
C TYR A 478 19.01 21.34 15.16
N SER A 479 19.87 21.87 14.28
CA SER A 479 21.32 21.68 14.36
C SER A 479 21.94 22.38 15.57
N LEU A 480 21.47 23.59 15.92
CA LEU A 480 21.92 24.28 17.12
C LEU A 480 21.48 23.55 18.40
N LEU A 481 20.24 23.05 18.43
CA LEU A 481 19.75 22.20 19.53
C LEU A 481 20.58 20.91 19.64
N SER A 482 20.98 20.31 18.52
CA SER A 482 21.75 19.06 18.51
C SER A 482 23.15 19.26 19.05
N ILE A 483 23.81 20.34 18.63
CA ILE A 483 25.12 20.75 19.12
C ILE A 483 25.04 21.11 20.61
N TRP A 484 24.02 21.88 21.01
CA TRP A 484 23.84 22.29 22.41
C TRP A 484 23.62 21.09 23.33
N LEU A 485 22.81 20.10 22.92
CA LEU A 485 22.56 18.89 23.70
C LEU A 485 23.79 17.98 23.78
N LYS A 486 24.52 17.84 22.68
CA LYS A 486 25.78 17.10 22.66
C LYS A 486 26.84 17.76 23.54
N TRP A 487 26.92 19.09 23.52
CA TRP A 487 27.91 19.85 24.29
C TRP A 487 27.58 19.93 25.78
N LYS A 488 26.31 20.20 26.13
CA LYS A 488 25.90 20.43 27.52
C LYS A 488 25.51 19.16 28.28
N LYS A 489 24.99 18.14 27.60
CA LYS A 489 24.46 16.92 28.23
C LYS A 489 25.16 15.64 27.80
N ASN A 490 26.14 15.72 26.90
CA ASN A 490 26.81 14.57 26.27
C ASN A 490 25.82 13.52 25.75
N GLN A 491 24.65 13.98 25.31
CA GLN A 491 23.53 13.16 24.84
C GLN A 491 23.26 13.47 23.38
N LYS A 492 22.89 12.45 22.61
CA LYS A 492 22.29 12.71 21.30
C LYS A 492 20.93 13.37 21.50
N ILE A 493 20.53 14.16 20.52
CA ILE A 493 19.19 14.78 20.52
C ILE A 493 18.10 13.73 20.67
N GLU A 494 18.30 12.57 20.05
CA GLU A 494 17.39 11.42 20.10
C GLU A 494 17.23 10.91 21.54
N ASP A 495 18.35 10.66 22.23
CA ASP A 495 18.38 10.17 23.62
C ASP A 495 17.82 11.20 24.62
N PHE A 496 18.14 12.49 24.43
CA PHE A 496 17.60 13.55 25.29
C PHE A 496 16.09 13.68 25.16
N LEU A 497 15.58 13.51 23.95
CA LEU A 497 14.15 13.57 23.68
C LEU A 497 13.44 12.31 24.21
N GLU A 498 14.06 11.13 24.15
CA GLU A 498 13.59 9.92 24.85
C GLU A 498 13.62 10.05 26.38
N GLN A 499 14.60 10.76 26.96
CA GLN A 499 14.65 10.96 28.40
C GLN A 499 13.58 11.96 28.88
N LYS A 500 13.38 13.06 28.14
CA LYS A 500 12.23 13.97 28.32
C LYS A 500 10.89 13.24 28.18
N GLN A 501 10.79 12.24 27.30
CA GLN A 501 9.63 11.34 27.19
C GLN A 501 9.43 10.53 28.48
N LYS A 502 10.48 9.94 29.06
CA LYS A 502 10.39 9.16 30.32
C LYS A 502 10.02 10.02 31.54
N GLU A 503 10.55 11.24 31.63
CA GLU A 503 10.26 12.18 32.72
C GLU A 503 8.81 12.71 32.67
N GLN A 504 8.26 12.96 31.47
CA GLN A 504 6.83 13.28 31.31
C GLN A 504 5.93 12.06 31.61
N PHE A 505 6.40 10.84 31.36
CA PHE A 505 5.70 9.59 31.67
C PHE A 505 5.44 9.41 33.17
N GLN A 506 6.41 9.73 34.03
CA GLN A 506 6.25 9.58 35.49
C GLN A 506 5.17 10.49 36.07
N GLY A 507 5.03 11.72 35.56
CA GLY A 507 3.98 12.65 36.02
C GLY A 507 2.55 12.27 35.60
N ILE A 508 2.39 11.47 34.54
CA ILE A 508 1.08 11.05 34.00
C ILE A 508 0.64 9.70 34.60
N HIS A 509 1.58 8.83 34.98
CA HIS A 509 1.29 7.58 35.70
C HIS A 509 0.56 7.83 37.03
N GLU A 510 0.93 8.88 37.76
CA GLU A 510 0.26 9.28 39.01
C GLU A 510 -1.16 9.80 38.78
N GLN A 511 -1.49 10.31 37.59
CA GLN A 511 -2.77 10.97 37.31
C GLN A 511 -3.82 10.03 36.68
N TYR A 512 -3.43 8.96 35.99
CA TYR A 512 -4.36 8.10 35.23
C TYR A 512 -4.23 6.58 35.44
N GLY A 513 -3.32 6.09 36.30
CA GLY A 513 -3.38 4.72 36.83
C GLY A 513 -3.14 3.56 35.84
N PHE A 514 -2.51 3.78 34.69
CA PHE A 514 -2.18 2.69 33.75
C PHE A 514 -0.82 2.04 34.08
N LYS A 515 -0.74 0.70 34.02
CA LYS A 515 0.54 -0.05 34.03
C LYS A 515 1.09 -0.13 32.61
N THR A 516 2.39 0.12 32.45
CA THR A 516 3.13 -0.13 31.20
C THR A 516 3.04 -1.62 30.82
N PRO A 517 2.66 -1.95 29.58
CA PRO A 517 2.83 -3.31 29.06
C PRO A 517 4.33 -3.65 28.95
N ASP A 518 4.69 -4.87 29.33
CA ASP A 518 6.07 -5.37 29.29
C ASP A 518 6.68 -5.28 27.88
N GLU A 519 7.99 -5.03 27.81
CA GLU A 519 8.79 -4.87 26.59
C GLU A 519 8.69 -6.05 25.61
N LYS A 520 8.14 -7.19 26.04
CA LYS A 520 7.92 -8.40 25.23
C LYS A 520 6.71 -8.34 24.28
N THR A 521 5.94 -7.25 24.28
CA THR A 521 4.69 -7.15 23.48
C THR A 521 4.91 -6.58 22.07
N PHE A 522 6.15 -6.21 21.71
CA PHE A 522 6.46 -5.51 20.45
C PHE A 522 7.40 -6.27 19.49
N ASP A 523 7.74 -7.51 19.79
CA ASP A 523 8.40 -8.42 18.83
C ASP A 523 7.35 -9.30 18.13
N ALA A 524 6.68 -8.72 17.13
CA ALA A 524 5.90 -9.45 16.12
C ALA A 524 5.84 -8.65 14.80
#